data_AF-A0A354CUN3-F1
#
_entry.id   AF-A0A354CUN3-F1
#
_cell.length_a   1.000
_cell.length_b   1.000
_cell.length_c   1.000
_cell.angle_alpha   90.00
_cell.angle_beta   90.00
_cell.angle_gamma   90.00
#
_symmetry.space_group_name_H-M   'P 1'
#
loop_
_entity.id
_entity.type
_entity.pdbx_description
1 polymer ?
#
loop_
_entity_poly.entity_id
_entity_poly.type
_entity_poly.pdbx_seq_one_letter_code
_entity_poly.pdbx_strand_id
1 'polypeptide(L)'
;MKPLYKFSFSEAKRNNEVEEFRESLQENIRCRDFLDNEIGEKFDGMRLPDECAENAVKEFGYDRTMWVIANTILQRDGDGRFHHANREWAEHFHIPDDRRNYEFALRSHSCIVDGLADDVRKMYAQLNLFSGEHTVRSEEPQDYTGKLLVIRADVLKEECRTPENQLFLASGGFGCSPDSSGRKVFGQFLNDGEKTHFYREDFVGIIDEQHIPQWAAEKMEQVQAQQEQESAPEQTINLNM
;
A
#
# COMPACT_ATOMS: atom_id res chain seq x y z
N MET A 1 -8.26 2.70 11.91
CA MET A 1 -8.67 1.34 11.46
C MET A 1 -7.77 0.31 12.15
N LYS A 2 -8.25 -0.90 12.43
CA LYS A 2 -7.41 -1.93 13.05
C LYS A 2 -6.39 -2.50 12.04
N PRO A 3 -5.13 -2.76 12.41
CA PRO A 3 -4.13 -3.35 11.51
C PRO A 3 -4.58 -4.70 10.92
N LEU A 4 -4.10 -5.02 9.71
CA LEU A 4 -4.38 -6.29 9.03
C LEU A 4 -3.26 -7.27 9.32
N TYR A 5 -3.58 -8.40 9.94
CA TYR A 5 -2.65 -9.50 10.12
C TYR A 5 -2.66 -10.38 8.86
N LYS A 6 -1.58 -10.35 8.08
CA LYS A 6 -1.49 -10.98 6.75
C LYS A 6 -0.98 -12.43 6.77
N PHE A 7 -0.54 -12.93 7.93
CA PHE A 7 0.05 -14.27 8.08
C PHE A 7 -0.93 -15.30 8.66
N SER A 8 -0.60 -16.58 8.52
CA SER A 8 -1.44 -17.68 8.99
C SER A 8 -1.52 -17.75 10.53
N PHE A 9 -2.55 -18.41 11.06
CA PHE A 9 -2.64 -18.67 12.51
C PHE A 9 -1.43 -19.46 13.03
N SER A 10 -0.86 -20.34 12.20
CA SER A 10 0.32 -21.12 12.55
C SER A 10 1.56 -20.24 12.73
N GLU A 11 1.73 -19.22 11.89
CA GLU A 11 2.81 -18.23 12.02
C GLU A 11 2.60 -17.35 13.25
N ALA A 12 1.38 -16.85 13.46
CA ALA A 12 1.03 -16.10 14.66
C ALA A 12 1.39 -16.87 15.94
N LYS A 13 1.10 -18.17 15.98
CA LYS A 13 1.47 -19.03 17.11
C LYS A 13 2.99 -19.15 17.30
N ARG A 14 3.76 -19.28 16.21
CA ARG A 14 5.23 -19.38 16.28
C ARG A 14 5.87 -18.09 16.77
N ASN A 15 5.29 -16.95 16.41
CA ASN A 15 5.81 -15.63 16.73
C ASN A 15 5.25 -15.04 18.05
N ASN A 16 4.31 -15.74 18.71
CA ASN A 16 3.56 -15.26 19.87
C ASN A 16 2.66 -14.04 19.57
N GLU A 17 2.11 -13.97 18.36
CA GLU A 17 1.25 -12.89 17.84
C GLU A 17 -0.22 -13.33 17.70
N VAL A 18 -0.66 -14.25 18.57
CA VAL A 18 -1.98 -14.89 18.46
C VAL A 18 -3.12 -13.91 18.70
N GLU A 19 -2.93 -12.93 19.57
CA GLU A 19 -3.98 -11.94 19.87
C GLU A 19 -4.15 -10.97 18.69
N GLU A 20 -3.05 -10.54 18.06
CA GLU A 20 -3.06 -9.73 16.85
C GLU A 20 -3.81 -10.43 15.70
N PHE A 21 -3.57 -11.73 15.52
CA PHE A 21 -4.33 -12.54 14.56
C PHE A 21 -5.82 -12.55 14.90
N ARG A 22 -6.18 -12.77 16.17
CA ARG A 22 -7.59 -12.85 16.59
C ARG A 22 -8.31 -11.52 16.41
N GLU A 23 -7.67 -10.41 16.77
CA GLU A 23 -8.22 -9.08 16.59
C GLU A 23 -8.42 -8.74 15.11
N SER A 24 -7.43 -9.06 14.27
CA SER A 24 -7.53 -8.86 12.82
C SER A 24 -8.64 -9.72 12.22
N LEU A 25 -8.75 -10.99 12.62
CA LEU A 25 -9.80 -11.88 12.13
C LEU A 25 -11.20 -11.40 12.55
N GLN A 26 -11.36 -10.94 13.79
CA GLN A 26 -12.62 -10.36 14.25
C GLN A 26 -13.01 -9.14 13.41
N GLU A 27 -12.03 -8.31 13.03
CA GLU A 27 -12.28 -7.16 12.17
C GLU A 27 -12.58 -7.57 10.71
N ASN A 28 -11.96 -8.65 10.20
CA ASN A 28 -12.33 -9.22 8.89
C ASN A 28 -13.78 -9.71 8.90
N ILE A 29 -14.20 -10.38 9.97
CA ILE A 29 -15.58 -10.83 10.21
C ILE A 29 -16.54 -9.62 10.26
N ARG A 30 -16.15 -8.53 10.93
CA ARG A 30 -16.91 -7.27 10.96
C ARG A 30 -17.07 -6.64 9.58
N CYS A 31 -15.98 -6.59 8.81
CA CYS A 31 -15.99 -6.09 7.43
C CYS A 31 -16.89 -6.93 6.52
N ARG A 32 -16.82 -8.25 6.63
CA ARG A 32 -17.72 -9.17 5.91
C ARG A 32 -19.19 -8.94 6.27
N ASP A 33 -19.54 -8.86 7.55
CA ASP A 33 -20.94 -8.61 7.96
C ASP A 33 -21.42 -7.23 7.47
N PHE A 34 -20.57 -6.22 7.51
CA PHE A 34 -20.91 -4.89 6.99
C PHE A 34 -21.21 -4.94 5.49
N LEU A 35 -20.35 -5.58 4.70
CA LEU A 35 -20.54 -5.74 3.26
C LEU A 35 -21.82 -6.54 2.93
N ASP A 36 -22.06 -7.67 3.61
CA ASP A 36 -23.28 -8.46 3.40
C ASP A 36 -24.54 -7.67 3.78
N ASN A 37 -24.49 -6.84 4.83
CA ASN A 37 -25.61 -5.97 5.21
C ASN A 37 -25.84 -4.86 4.18
N GLU A 38 -24.79 -4.16 3.75
CA GLU A 38 -24.86 -3.13 2.71
C GLU A 38 -25.47 -3.70 1.42
N ILE A 39 -25.04 -4.90 1.00
CA ILE A 39 -25.60 -5.60 -0.16
C ILE A 39 -27.08 -5.94 0.09
N GLY A 40 -27.40 -6.53 1.25
CA GLY A 40 -28.76 -6.95 1.57
C GLY A 40 -29.77 -5.80 1.62
N GLU A 41 -29.33 -4.61 2.05
CA GLU A 41 -30.18 -3.42 2.12
C GLU A 41 -30.32 -2.69 0.77
N LYS A 42 -29.26 -2.68 -0.06
CA LYS A 42 -29.17 -1.79 -1.22
C LYS A 42 -29.29 -2.49 -2.57
N PHE A 43 -29.18 -3.81 -2.62
CA PHE A 43 -29.32 -4.55 -3.87
C PHE A 43 -30.79 -4.63 -4.31
N ASP A 44 -31.11 -4.02 -5.45
CA ASP A 44 -32.49 -3.94 -5.97
C ASP A 44 -32.93 -5.16 -6.81
N GLY A 45 -32.06 -6.18 -6.91
CA GLY A 45 -32.27 -7.36 -7.76
C GLY A 45 -31.60 -7.27 -9.13
N MET A 46 -31.12 -6.08 -9.54
CA MET A 46 -30.49 -5.82 -10.84
C MET A 46 -29.12 -5.17 -10.70
N ARG A 47 -28.94 -4.22 -9.77
CA ARG A 47 -27.70 -3.46 -9.58
C ARG A 47 -27.39 -3.30 -8.09
N LEU A 48 -26.10 -3.43 -7.77
CA LEU A 48 -25.54 -2.95 -6.51
C LEU A 48 -25.04 -1.51 -6.71
N PRO A 49 -25.41 -0.54 -5.86
CA PRO A 49 -24.86 0.81 -5.94
C PRO A 49 -23.35 0.82 -5.62
N ASP A 50 -22.59 1.61 -6.36
CA ASP A 50 -21.13 1.80 -6.17
C ASP A 50 -20.80 2.23 -4.72
N GLU A 51 -21.73 2.94 -4.06
CA GLU A 51 -21.65 3.37 -2.66
C GLU A 51 -21.40 2.22 -1.67
N CYS A 52 -21.79 0.98 -1.99
CA CYS A 52 -21.53 -0.16 -1.11
C CYS A 52 -20.02 -0.39 -0.90
N ALA A 53 -19.23 -0.29 -1.97
CA ALA A 53 -17.77 -0.38 -1.89
C ALA A 53 -17.19 0.86 -1.17
N GLU A 54 -17.70 2.05 -1.49
CA GLU A 54 -17.27 3.31 -0.88
C GLU A 54 -17.45 3.31 0.64
N ASN A 55 -18.61 2.87 1.13
CA ASN A 55 -18.89 2.81 2.57
C ASN A 55 -17.98 1.81 3.29
N ALA A 56 -17.72 0.65 2.67
CA ALA A 56 -16.81 -0.33 3.24
C ALA A 56 -15.36 0.19 3.30
N VAL A 57 -14.87 0.81 2.22
CA VAL A 57 -13.54 1.44 2.21
C VAL A 57 -13.46 2.56 3.24
N LYS A 58 -14.49 3.37 3.40
CA LYS A 58 -14.54 4.43 4.41
C LYS A 58 -14.45 3.89 5.84
N GLU A 59 -15.13 2.78 6.12
CA GLU A 59 -15.19 2.18 7.45
C GLU A 59 -13.95 1.32 7.79
N PHE A 60 -13.43 0.59 6.81
CA PHE A 60 -12.40 -0.45 7.02
C PHE A 60 -11.06 -0.18 6.32
N GLY A 61 -10.99 0.79 5.41
CA GLY A 61 -9.85 1.05 4.53
C GLY A 61 -9.83 0.14 3.30
N TYR A 62 -9.01 0.50 2.30
CA TYR A 62 -8.87 -0.33 1.10
C TYR A 62 -8.31 -1.71 1.45
N ASP A 63 -7.29 -1.79 2.30
CA ASP A 63 -6.57 -3.05 2.55
C ASP A 63 -7.51 -4.14 3.09
N ARG A 64 -8.32 -3.81 4.10
CA ARG A 64 -9.24 -4.78 4.70
C ARG A 64 -10.40 -5.11 3.76
N THR A 65 -10.98 -4.09 3.13
CA THR A 65 -12.11 -4.28 2.21
C THR A 65 -11.70 -5.20 1.06
N MET A 66 -10.56 -4.92 0.43
CA MET A 66 -10.01 -5.75 -0.64
C MET A 66 -9.63 -7.15 -0.15
N TRP A 67 -8.99 -7.27 1.03
CA TRP A 67 -8.63 -8.57 1.61
C TRP A 67 -9.83 -9.50 1.81
N VAL A 68 -10.94 -8.97 2.31
CA VAL A 68 -12.18 -9.74 2.54
C VAL A 68 -12.84 -10.16 1.22
N ILE A 69 -12.87 -9.26 0.23
CA ILE A 69 -13.41 -9.57 -1.11
C ILE A 69 -12.53 -10.62 -1.80
N ALA A 70 -11.21 -10.41 -1.83
CA ALA A 70 -10.24 -11.33 -2.40
C ALA A 70 -10.32 -12.72 -1.73
N ASN A 71 -10.38 -12.78 -0.39
CA ASN A 71 -10.59 -14.03 0.32
C ASN A 71 -11.87 -14.74 -0.13
N THR A 72 -12.96 -14.01 -0.32
CA THR A 72 -14.23 -14.61 -0.77
C THR A 72 -14.09 -15.23 -2.16
N ILE A 73 -13.39 -14.57 -3.07
CA ILE A 73 -13.11 -15.08 -4.42
C ILE A 73 -12.26 -16.35 -4.33
N LEU A 74 -11.17 -16.33 -3.57
CA LEU A 74 -10.26 -17.47 -3.40
C LEU A 74 -10.93 -18.68 -2.72
N GLN A 75 -11.79 -18.44 -1.72
CA GLN A 75 -12.58 -19.51 -1.08
C GLN A 75 -13.59 -20.15 -2.04
N ARG A 76 -13.83 -19.53 -3.19
CA ARG A 76 -14.77 -19.97 -4.22
C ARG A 76 -14.09 -20.09 -5.59
N ASP A 77 -12.79 -20.35 -5.66
CA ASP A 77 -12.03 -20.36 -6.92
C ASP A 77 -12.60 -21.30 -8.01
N GLY A 78 -13.23 -22.41 -7.60
CA GLY A 78 -13.94 -23.31 -8.50
C GLY A 78 -15.23 -22.75 -9.15
N ASP A 79 -15.69 -21.57 -8.76
CA ASP A 79 -16.94 -20.95 -9.19
C ASP A 79 -16.76 -20.11 -10.46
N GLY A 80 -17.22 -20.63 -11.60
CA GLY A 80 -17.09 -20.00 -12.91
C GLY A 80 -17.77 -18.64 -13.10
N ARG A 81 -18.43 -18.09 -12.06
CA ARG A 81 -19.07 -16.76 -12.10
C ARG A 81 -18.11 -15.58 -11.89
N PHE A 82 -16.92 -15.82 -11.34
CA PHE A 82 -15.91 -14.77 -11.16
C PHE A 82 -15.14 -14.51 -12.44
N HIS A 83 -15.00 -13.23 -12.83
CA HIS A 83 -14.18 -12.84 -13.97
C HIS A 83 -12.70 -13.18 -13.72
N HIS A 84 -11.99 -13.55 -14.79
CA HIS A 84 -10.56 -13.90 -14.72
C HIS A 84 -9.71 -12.81 -14.06
N ALA A 85 -9.95 -11.54 -14.44
CA ALA A 85 -9.22 -10.41 -13.89
C ALA A 85 -9.41 -10.24 -12.37
N ASN A 86 -10.59 -10.59 -11.83
CA ASN A 86 -10.85 -10.55 -10.38
C ASN A 86 -10.20 -11.73 -9.65
N ARG A 87 -10.09 -12.89 -10.29
CA ARG A 87 -9.36 -14.04 -9.75
C ARG A 87 -7.88 -13.75 -9.65
N GLU A 88 -7.26 -13.31 -10.75
CA GLU A 88 -5.86 -12.90 -10.77
C GLU A 88 -5.60 -11.82 -9.73
N TRP A 89 -6.43 -10.77 -9.68
CA TRP A 89 -6.33 -9.72 -8.66
C TRP A 89 -6.38 -10.28 -7.23
N ALA A 90 -7.29 -11.20 -6.94
CA ALA A 90 -7.41 -11.81 -5.61
C ALA A 90 -6.17 -12.64 -5.24
N GLU A 91 -5.54 -13.33 -6.20
CA GLU A 91 -4.33 -14.14 -5.97
C GLU A 91 -3.13 -13.30 -5.51
N HIS A 92 -3.02 -12.04 -5.94
CA HIS A 92 -1.93 -11.13 -5.56
C HIS A 92 -1.91 -10.79 -4.06
N PHE A 93 -3.01 -10.99 -3.33
CA PHE A 93 -3.04 -10.76 -1.89
C PHE A 93 -2.28 -11.83 -1.09
N HIS A 94 -1.97 -12.98 -1.71
CA HIS A 94 -1.26 -14.09 -1.08
C HIS A 94 -1.87 -14.49 0.28
N ILE A 95 -3.21 -14.50 0.36
CA ILE A 95 -3.95 -14.83 1.59
C ILE A 95 -3.60 -16.27 1.99
N PRO A 96 -3.03 -16.50 3.18
CA PRO A 96 -2.69 -17.84 3.62
C PRO A 96 -3.92 -18.75 3.67
N ASP A 97 -3.77 -20.00 3.26
CA ASP A 97 -4.83 -21.00 3.41
C ASP A 97 -4.99 -21.38 4.89
N ASP A 98 -5.94 -20.74 5.55
CA ASP A 98 -6.30 -20.99 6.94
C ASP A 98 -7.72 -21.55 7.00
N ARG A 99 -7.91 -22.53 7.90
CA ARG A 99 -9.23 -23.16 8.11
C ARG A 99 -10.29 -22.16 8.53
N ARG A 100 -9.93 -20.97 9.01
CA ARG A 100 -10.85 -19.92 9.45
C ARG A 100 -11.21 -18.92 8.34
N ASN A 101 -10.67 -19.07 7.14
CA ASN A 101 -10.94 -18.17 6.02
C ASN A 101 -12.42 -18.10 5.62
N TYR A 102 -13.16 -19.20 5.79
CA TYR A 102 -14.60 -19.22 5.57
C TYR A 102 -15.37 -18.28 6.54
N GLU A 103 -14.81 -17.96 7.71
CA GLU A 103 -15.49 -17.11 8.71
C GLU A 103 -15.67 -15.68 8.20
N PHE A 104 -14.79 -15.21 7.31
CA PHE A 104 -14.85 -13.87 6.74
C PHE A 104 -15.01 -13.87 5.21
N ALA A 105 -15.45 -14.98 4.62
CA ALA A 105 -15.97 -14.97 3.25
C ALA A 105 -17.39 -14.40 3.25
N LEU A 106 -17.71 -13.51 2.29
CA LEU A 106 -19.07 -12.97 2.15
C LEU A 106 -20.07 -14.11 1.95
N ARG A 107 -21.31 -13.90 2.40
CA ARG A 107 -22.43 -14.83 2.17
C ARG A 107 -23.17 -14.53 0.87
N SER A 108 -23.00 -13.32 0.36
CA SER A 108 -23.58 -12.85 -0.90
C SER A 108 -23.22 -13.71 -2.12
N HIS A 109 -24.09 -13.69 -3.13
CA HIS A 109 -23.94 -14.45 -4.38
C HIS A 109 -22.68 -14.02 -5.15
N SER A 110 -21.99 -14.97 -5.80
CA SER A 110 -20.69 -14.72 -6.44
C SER A 110 -20.70 -13.61 -7.48
N CYS A 111 -21.75 -13.46 -8.31
CA CYS A 111 -21.83 -12.33 -9.25
C CYS A 111 -21.88 -10.95 -8.56
N ILE A 112 -22.43 -10.88 -7.34
CA ILE A 112 -22.45 -9.62 -6.57
C ILE A 112 -21.06 -9.34 -6.01
N VAL A 113 -20.42 -10.37 -5.46
CA VAL A 113 -19.03 -10.26 -4.94
C VAL A 113 -18.06 -9.87 -6.06
N ASP A 114 -18.25 -10.42 -7.25
CA ASP A 114 -17.45 -10.12 -8.43
C ASP A 114 -17.63 -8.67 -8.91
N GLY A 115 -18.87 -8.16 -8.95
CA GLY A 115 -19.11 -6.74 -9.23
C GLY A 115 -18.53 -5.81 -8.15
N LEU A 116 -18.62 -6.18 -6.87
CA LEU A 116 -18.00 -5.44 -5.78
C LEU A 116 -16.47 -5.40 -5.90
N ALA A 117 -15.85 -6.47 -6.41
CA ALA A 117 -14.42 -6.51 -6.71
C ALA A 117 -14.07 -5.51 -7.82
N ASP A 118 -14.88 -5.41 -8.89
CA ASP A 118 -14.68 -4.41 -9.94
C ASP A 118 -14.78 -2.98 -9.40
N ASP A 119 -15.77 -2.70 -8.55
CA ASP A 119 -15.97 -1.39 -7.95
C ASP A 119 -14.77 -0.96 -7.10
N VAL A 120 -14.32 -1.81 -6.16
CA VAL A 120 -13.18 -1.47 -5.29
C VAL A 120 -11.87 -1.35 -6.07
N ARG A 121 -11.67 -2.18 -7.12
CA ARG A 121 -10.49 -2.09 -8.00
C ARG A 121 -10.50 -0.78 -8.77
N LYS A 122 -11.65 -0.37 -9.31
CA LYS A 122 -11.81 0.90 -10.01
C LYS A 122 -11.57 2.09 -9.09
N MET A 123 -12.11 2.08 -7.89
CA MET A 123 -11.87 3.12 -6.88
C MET A 123 -10.39 3.24 -6.53
N TYR A 124 -9.71 2.11 -6.30
CA TYR A 124 -8.29 2.13 -5.98
C TYR A 124 -7.42 2.61 -7.13
N ALA A 125 -7.76 2.22 -8.36
CA ALA A 125 -7.08 2.73 -9.56
C ALA A 125 -7.20 4.26 -9.69
N GLN A 126 -8.33 4.85 -9.28
CA GLN A 126 -8.53 6.31 -9.30
C GLN A 126 -7.64 7.07 -8.30
N LEU A 127 -6.98 6.39 -7.36
CA LEU A 127 -5.95 7.02 -6.52
C LEU A 127 -4.69 7.38 -7.32
N ASN A 128 -4.51 6.80 -8.53
CA ASN A 128 -3.36 7.01 -9.42
C ASN A 128 -2.00 6.78 -8.74
N LEU A 129 -1.96 5.84 -7.81
CA LEU A 129 -0.76 5.54 -7.02
C LEU A 129 0.34 4.94 -7.89
N PHE A 130 1.57 5.29 -7.56
CA PHE A 130 2.75 4.65 -8.13
C PHE A 130 2.84 3.20 -7.67
N SER A 131 3.27 2.35 -8.59
CA SER A 131 3.39 0.90 -8.46
C SER A 131 4.71 0.41 -9.06
N GLY A 132 4.98 -0.89 -9.04
CA GLY A 132 6.19 -1.47 -9.63
C GLY A 132 6.33 -1.22 -11.15
N GLU A 133 5.26 -0.85 -11.83
CA GLU A 133 5.30 -0.46 -13.25
C GLU A 133 5.99 0.89 -13.47
N HIS A 134 6.04 1.74 -12.42
CA HIS A 134 6.60 3.08 -12.47
C HIS A 134 8.06 3.14 -11.99
N THR A 135 8.61 1.99 -11.58
CA THR A 135 9.95 1.90 -11.00
C THR A 135 10.95 1.27 -11.97
N VAL A 136 12.22 1.61 -11.79
CA VAL A 136 13.31 1.02 -12.57
C VAL A 136 13.31 -0.51 -12.40
N ARG A 137 13.20 -1.24 -13.51
CA ARG A 137 13.34 -2.70 -13.51
C ARG A 137 14.83 -3.06 -13.49
N SER A 138 15.26 -3.69 -12.41
CA SER A 138 16.65 -4.14 -12.24
C SER A 138 16.66 -5.54 -11.63
N GLU A 139 17.50 -6.41 -12.17
CA GLU A 139 17.80 -7.72 -11.57
C GLU A 139 18.86 -7.60 -10.46
N GLU A 140 19.63 -6.50 -10.45
CA GLU A 140 20.65 -6.22 -9.45
C GLU A 140 20.10 -5.33 -8.32
N PRO A 141 20.50 -5.59 -7.06
CA PRO A 141 20.17 -4.72 -5.93
C PRO A 141 20.67 -3.29 -6.13
N GLN A 142 19.80 -2.30 -5.94
CA GLN A 142 20.11 -0.88 -6.19
C GLN A 142 20.45 -0.12 -4.90
N ASP A 143 21.37 0.84 -5.00
CA ASP A 143 21.62 1.83 -3.95
C ASP A 143 20.60 2.96 -4.00
N TYR A 144 19.93 3.22 -2.88
CA TYR A 144 18.90 4.26 -2.78
C TYR A 144 19.45 5.65 -2.45
N THR A 145 20.74 5.79 -2.15
CA THR A 145 21.32 7.07 -1.72
C THR A 145 21.16 8.15 -2.79
N GLY A 146 20.49 9.26 -2.44
CA GLY A 146 20.22 10.38 -3.34
C GLY A 146 19.15 10.07 -4.41
N LYS A 147 18.41 8.97 -4.27
CA LYS A 147 17.39 8.55 -5.24
C LYS A 147 15.99 8.89 -4.76
N LEU A 148 15.11 9.13 -5.72
CA LEU A 148 13.69 9.28 -5.48
C LEU A 148 13.03 7.90 -5.45
N LEU A 149 12.44 7.55 -4.31
CA LEU A 149 11.82 6.26 -4.06
C LEU A 149 10.30 6.38 -4.05
N VAL A 150 9.64 5.29 -4.44
CA VAL A 150 8.20 5.11 -4.30
C VAL A 150 7.92 4.31 -3.03
N ILE A 151 7.25 4.92 -2.05
CA ILE A 151 6.74 4.24 -0.85
C ILE A 151 5.56 3.33 -1.24
N ARG A 152 5.51 2.12 -0.68
CA ARG A 152 4.34 1.23 -0.84
C ARG A 152 3.11 1.87 -0.22
N ALA A 153 1.97 1.78 -0.91
CA ALA A 153 0.71 2.36 -0.44
C ALA A 153 0.26 1.83 0.94
N ASP A 154 0.58 0.57 1.26
CA ASP A 154 0.21 -0.07 2.53
C ASP A 154 1.07 0.38 3.73
N VAL A 155 2.15 1.10 3.49
CA VAL A 155 2.97 1.75 4.52
C VAL A 155 2.38 3.11 4.89
N LEU A 156 1.71 3.77 3.95
CA LEU A 156 1.02 5.03 4.17
C LEU A 156 -0.30 4.81 4.92
N LYS A 157 -0.65 5.76 5.80
CA LYS A 157 -2.00 5.83 6.36
C LYS A 157 -3.01 5.98 5.23
N GLU A 158 -4.21 5.43 5.42
CA GLU A 158 -5.27 5.41 4.42
C GLU A 158 -5.56 6.80 3.83
N GLU A 159 -5.69 7.80 4.71
CA GLU A 159 -5.94 9.20 4.36
C GLU A 159 -4.78 9.90 3.64
N CYS A 160 -3.58 9.32 3.70
CA CYS A 160 -2.37 9.84 3.08
C CYS A 160 -2.03 9.11 1.76
N ARG A 161 -2.85 8.18 1.28
CA ARG A 161 -2.61 7.44 0.03
C ARG A 161 -2.87 8.32 -1.20
N THR A 162 -1.92 9.20 -1.48
CA THR A 162 -1.88 10.02 -2.70
C THR A 162 -0.54 9.84 -3.42
N PRO A 163 -0.46 10.09 -4.73
CA PRO A 163 0.78 9.96 -5.49
C PRO A 163 1.91 10.84 -4.92
N GLU A 164 1.59 12.04 -4.44
CA GLU A 164 2.56 12.98 -3.88
C GLU A 164 3.20 12.46 -2.59
N ASN A 165 2.40 11.81 -1.73
CA ASN A 165 2.87 11.23 -0.47
C ASN A 165 3.66 9.93 -0.67
N GLN A 166 3.70 9.36 -1.87
CA GLN A 166 4.54 8.20 -2.15
C GLN A 166 5.99 8.55 -2.50
N LEU A 167 6.26 9.80 -2.89
CA LEU A 167 7.57 10.20 -3.39
C LEU A 167 8.48 10.62 -2.24
N PHE A 168 9.53 9.82 -2.01
CA PHE A 168 10.47 10.00 -0.90
C PHE A 168 11.90 10.12 -1.40
N LEU A 169 12.54 11.26 -1.14
CA LEU A 169 13.92 11.50 -1.51
C LEU A 169 14.84 10.94 -0.43
N ALA A 170 15.52 9.85 -0.73
CA ALA A 170 16.45 9.20 0.19
C ALA A 170 17.76 9.98 0.29
N SER A 171 18.17 10.32 1.51
CA SER A 171 19.43 11.03 1.79
C SER A 171 20.55 10.10 2.25
N GLY A 172 20.23 8.93 2.80
CA GLY A 172 21.22 7.95 3.23
C GLY A 172 20.69 6.98 4.29
N GLY A 173 21.60 6.35 5.03
CA GLY A 173 21.28 5.31 5.99
C GLY A 173 21.64 3.92 5.47
N PHE A 174 21.86 2.98 6.40
CA PHE A 174 22.32 1.64 6.05
C PHE A 174 21.34 0.90 5.12
N GLY A 175 20.04 1.20 5.18
CA GLY A 175 19.03 0.59 4.30
C GLY A 175 19.12 1.02 2.84
N CYS A 176 19.85 2.11 2.52
CA CYS A 176 20.07 2.51 1.14
C CYS A 176 20.96 1.52 0.39
N SER A 177 22.01 1.04 1.05
CA SER A 177 22.95 0.09 0.47
C SER A 177 22.35 -1.31 0.49
N PRO A 178 22.39 -2.05 -0.64
CA PRO A 178 21.90 -3.42 -0.68
C PRO A 178 22.76 -4.41 0.12
N ASP A 179 24.04 -4.08 0.34
CA ASP A 179 25.00 -4.97 1.01
C ASP A 179 25.05 -4.77 2.53
N SER A 180 24.33 -3.77 3.04
CA SER A 180 24.32 -3.41 4.45
C SER A 180 23.29 -4.23 5.23
N SER A 181 23.63 -4.62 6.46
CA SER A 181 22.71 -5.34 7.35
C SER A 181 21.63 -4.44 7.96
N GLY A 182 21.89 -3.14 8.07
CA GLY A 182 20.92 -2.16 8.53
C GLY A 182 19.88 -1.87 7.46
N ARG A 183 18.60 -1.72 7.87
CA ARG A 183 17.47 -1.59 6.94
C ARG A 183 16.91 -0.17 6.82
N LYS A 184 17.36 0.76 7.65
CA LYS A 184 16.79 2.11 7.72
C LYS A 184 17.28 3.00 6.57
N VAL A 185 16.33 3.60 5.86
CA VAL A 185 16.52 4.61 4.83
C VAL A 185 16.04 5.94 5.40
N PHE A 186 16.95 6.89 5.58
CA PHE A 186 16.63 8.27 5.95
C PHE A 186 16.40 9.11 4.70
N GLY A 187 15.56 10.12 4.83
CA GLY A 187 15.22 11.00 3.73
C GLY A 187 14.12 11.98 4.11
N GLN A 188 13.42 12.48 3.10
CA GLN A 188 12.29 13.35 3.28
C GLN A 188 11.21 13.09 2.22
N PHE A 189 9.95 13.33 2.59
CA PHE A 189 8.88 13.40 1.60
C PHE A 189 9.14 14.56 0.64
N LEU A 190 8.90 14.34 -0.65
CA LEU A 190 9.23 15.33 -1.68
C LEU A 190 8.22 16.49 -1.75
N ASN A 191 6.97 16.24 -1.35
CA ASN A 191 5.89 17.21 -1.44
C ASN A 191 5.99 18.33 -0.37
N ASP A 192 6.27 17.98 0.88
CA ASP A 192 6.30 18.92 2.01
C ASP A 192 7.68 19.05 2.69
N GLY A 193 8.62 18.16 2.38
CA GLY A 193 9.97 18.17 2.94
C GLY A 193 10.06 17.56 4.36
N GLU A 194 9.02 16.90 4.86
CA GLU A 194 9.07 16.25 6.17
C GLU A 194 10.18 15.18 6.19
N LYS A 195 11.18 15.38 7.07
CA LYS A 195 12.31 14.47 7.25
C LYS A 195 11.92 13.32 8.17
N THR A 196 12.08 12.09 7.69
CA THR A 196 11.78 10.88 8.45
C THR A 196 12.62 9.69 7.97
N HIS A 197 12.28 8.49 8.39
CA HIS A 197 12.87 7.26 7.91
C HIS A 197 11.83 6.17 7.68
N PHE A 198 12.14 5.28 6.75
CA PHE A 198 11.42 4.05 6.47
C PHE A 198 12.41 2.88 6.41
N TYR A 199 11.91 1.66 6.30
CA TYR A 199 12.73 0.48 6.06
C TYR A 199 12.84 0.22 4.56
N ARG A 200 13.91 -0.46 4.13
CA ARG A 200 14.14 -0.77 2.71
C ARG A 200 12.95 -1.51 2.09
N GLU A 201 12.32 -2.40 2.86
CA GLU A 201 11.13 -3.15 2.48
C GLU A 201 9.85 -2.31 2.33
N ASP A 202 9.83 -1.07 2.82
CA ASP A 202 8.69 -0.17 2.72
C ASP A 202 8.59 0.53 1.36
N PHE A 203 9.61 0.38 0.52
CA PHE A 203 9.64 0.96 -0.83
C PHE A 203 9.31 -0.08 -1.89
N VAL A 204 8.58 0.36 -2.91
CA VAL A 204 8.39 -0.38 -4.16
C VAL A 204 9.72 -0.42 -4.93
N GLY A 205 10.42 0.71 -5.00
CA GLY A 205 11.68 0.84 -5.71
C GLY A 205 12.02 2.29 -6.05
N ILE A 206 13.07 2.48 -6.86
CA ILE A 206 13.46 3.77 -7.42
C ILE A 206 12.50 4.13 -8.56
N ILE A 207 11.93 5.33 -8.55
CA ILE A 207 11.07 5.79 -9.65
C ILE A 207 11.88 5.88 -10.94
N ASP A 208 11.29 5.44 -12.05
CA ASP A 208 11.87 5.62 -13.38
C ASP A 208 11.78 7.10 -13.79
N GLU A 209 12.84 7.64 -14.39
CA GLU A 209 12.93 9.05 -14.81
C GLU A 209 11.75 9.47 -15.69
N GLN A 210 11.25 8.56 -16.56
CA GLN A 210 10.12 8.85 -17.44
C GLN A 210 8.78 9.02 -16.69
N HIS A 211 8.70 8.55 -15.45
CA HIS A 211 7.51 8.59 -14.61
C HIS A 211 7.58 9.67 -13.52
N ILE A 212 8.68 10.42 -13.43
CA ILE A 212 8.81 11.54 -12.49
C ILE A 212 7.89 12.68 -12.92
N PRO A 213 6.90 13.08 -12.10
CA PRO A 213 6.07 14.24 -12.40
C PRO A 213 6.89 15.53 -12.47
N GLN A 214 6.47 16.49 -13.28
CA GLN A 214 7.18 17.76 -13.44
C GLN A 214 7.44 18.47 -12.10
N TRP A 215 6.42 18.54 -11.23
CA TRP A 215 6.55 19.18 -9.92
C TRP A 215 7.62 18.50 -9.03
N ALA A 216 7.77 17.19 -9.17
CA ALA A 216 8.74 16.41 -8.41
C ALA A 216 10.16 16.70 -8.90
N ALA A 217 10.37 16.78 -10.21
CA ALA A 217 11.65 17.19 -10.79
C ALA A 217 12.07 18.60 -10.31
N GLU A 218 11.16 19.57 -10.38
CA GLU A 218 11.41 20.94 -9.91
C GLU A 218 11.75 20.99 -8.41
N LYS A 219 11.07 20.17 -7.59
CA LYS A 219 11.33 20.07 -6.16
C LYS A 219 12.70 19.44 -5.85
N MET A 220 13.11 18.42 -6.59
CA MET A 220 14.43 17.81 -6.41
C MET A 220 15.56 18.81 -6.69
N GLU A 221 15.44 19.62 -7.74
CA GLU A 221 16.40 20.69 -8.05
C GLU A 221 16.50 21.73 -6.92
N GLN A 222 15.35 22.13 -6.35
CA GLN A 222 15.31 23.05 -5.21
C GLN A 222 16.02 22.46 -3.98
N VAL A 223 15.80 21.18 -3.68
CA VAL A 223 16.45 20.50 -2.55
C VAL A 223 17.96 20.41 -2.76
N GLN A 224 18.40 20.07 -3.98
CA GLN A 224 19.83 20.01 -4.30
C GLN A 224 20.49 21.39 -4.17
N ALA A 225 19.88 22.44 -4.69
CA ALA A 225 20.39 23.81 -4.57
C ALA A 225 20.50 24.28 -3.11
N GLN A 226 19.55 23.90 -2.24
CA GLN A 226 19.60 24.20 -0.80
C GLN A 226 20.76 23.46 -0.11
N GLN A 227 20.97 22.17 -0.43
CA GLN A 227 22.08 21.39 0.12
C GLN A 227 23.45 21.92 -0.30
N GLU A 228 23.59 22.39 -1.54
CA GLU A 228 24.81 23.03 -2.04
C GLU A 228 25.09 24.37 -1.34
N GLN A 229 24.05 25.13 -0.99
CA GLN A 229 24.19 26.38 -0.23
C GLN A 229 24.56 26.12 1.25
N GLU A 230 23.97 25.10 1.88
CA GLU A 230 24.27 24.73 3.28
C GLU A 230 25.64 24.06 3.45
N SER A 231 26.18 23.41 2.41
CA SER A 231 27.50 22.78 2.42
C SER A 231 28.65 23.70 2.00
N ALA A 232 28.35 24.93 1.57
CA ALA A 232 29.38 25.93 1.27
C ALA A 232 30.02 26.43 2.59
N PRO A 233 31.35 26.39 2.73
CA PRO A 233 32.01 26.84 3.96
C PRO A 233 31.75 28.33 4.20
N GLU A 234 31.37 28.70 5.43
CA GLU A 234 31.37 30.09 5.88
C GLU A 234 32.75 30.68 5.58
N GLN A 235 32.82 31.61 4.63
CA GLN A 235 34.03 32.41 4.42
C GLN A 235 34.26 33.19 5.71
N THR A 236 35.14 32.68 6.56
CA THR A 236 35.66 33.41 7.71
C THR A 236 36.44 34.58 7.14
N ILE A 237 35.78 35.74 7.05
CA ILE A 237 36.45 37.01 6.77
C ILE A 237 37.32 37.30 8.00
N ASN A 238 38.57 36.82 7.97
CA ASN A 238 39.61 37.28 8.86
C ASN A 238 39.92 38.73 8.49
N LEU A 239 39.20 39.67 9.08
CA LEU A 239 39.57 41.07 9.09
C LEU A 239 40.73 41.25 10.08
N ASN A 240 41.94 40.96 9.62
CA ASN A 240 43.16 41.38 10.33
C ASN A 240 43.67 42.68 9.72
N MET A 241 43.63 43.72 10.59
CA MET A 241 44.27 45.04 10.54
C MET A 241 43.62 46.13 9.69
#